data_AF-A0A2V7HXF1-F1
#
_entry.id   AF-A0A2V7HXF1-F1
#
_cell.length_a   1.000
_cell.length_b   1.000
_cell.length_c   1.000
_cell.angle_alpha   90.00
_cell.angle_beta   90.00
_cell.angle_gamma   90.00
#
_symmetry.space_group_name_H-M   'P 1'
#
loop_
_entity.id
_entity.type
_entity.pdbx_description
1 polymer ?
#
loop_
_entity_poly.entity_id
_entity_poly.type
_entity_poly.pdbx_seq_one_letter_code
_entity_poly.pdbx_strand_id
1 'polypeptide(L)' 'AFLIAPTTLDELQAVVRGGEVLPQKSTHFYPKLLDGLVFCRLGD' A
#
# COMPACT_ATOMS: atom_id res chain seq x y z
N ALA A 1 14.84 16.10 10.56
CA ALA A 1 13.96 14.95 10.23
C ALA A 1 12.55 15.29 10.66
N PHE A 2 11.53 14.80 9.95
CA PHE A 2 10.13 15.02 10.28
C PHE A 2 9.49 13.71 10.72
N LEU A 3 8.70 13.76 11.78
CA LEU A 3 7.86 12.65 12.22
C LEU A 3 6.42 13.00 11.87
N ILE A 4 5.70 12.05 11.31
CA ILE A 4 4.28 12.18 10.95
C ILE A 4 3.51 11.02 11.57
N ALA A 5 2.21 11.23 11.81
CA ALA A 5 1.34 10.16 12.25
C ALA A 5 1.31 9.04 11.19
N PRO A 6 1.31 7.76 11.60
CA PRO A 6 1.19 6.65 10.67
C PRO A 6 -0.20 6.62 10.05
N THR A 7 -0.28 6.26 8.76
CA THR A 7 -1.57 6.00 8.10
C THR A 7 -2.25 4.79 8.72
N THR A 8 -3.50 4.94 9.11
CA THR A 8 -4.35 3.85 9.60
C THR A 8 -4.87 2.96 8.46
N LEU A 9 -5.38 1.78 8.81
CA LEU A 9 -5.98 0.89 7.80
C LEU A 9 -7.23 1.49 7.16
N ASP A 10 -8.05 2.21 7.93
CA ASP A 10 -9.29 2.81 7.43
C ASP A 10 -9.01 3.94 6.45
N GLU A 11 -8.02 4.79 6.74
CA GLU A 11 -7.56 5.85 5.83
C GLU A 11 -6.99 5.26 4.54
N LEU A 12 -6.17 4.21 4.65
CA LEU A 12 -5.63 3.50 3.49
C LEU A 12 -6.76 2.96 2.60
N GLN A 13 -7.77 2.32 3.21
CA GLN A 13 -8.90 1.75 2.48
C GLN A 13 -9.75 2.84 1.81
N ALA A 14 -9.96 3.98 2.46
CA ALA A 14 -10.71 5.09 1.90
C ALA A 14 -10.05 5.64 0.63
N VAL A 15 -8.73 5.87 0.65
CA VAL A 15 -7.96 6.36 -0.50
C VAL A 15 -8.01 5.36 -1.66
N VAL A 16 -7.73 4.08 -1.39
CA VAL A 16 -7.71 3.04 -2.43
C VAL A 16 -9.09 2.82 -3.05
N ARG A 17 -10.15 2.78 -2.23
CA ARG A 17 -11.53 2.66 -2.72
C ARG A 17 -11.99 3.90 -3.49
N GLY A 18 -11.41 5.05 -3.20
CA GLY A 18 -11.60 6.28 -3.96
C GLY A 18 -10.89 6.31 -5.32
N GLY A 19 -10.03 5.32 -5.62
CA GLY A 19 -9.23 5.30 -6.85
C GLY A 19 -8.02 6.23 -6.82
N GLU A 20 -7.63 6.71 -5.63
CA GLU A 20 -6.50 7.61 -5.42
C GLU A 20 -5.24 6.85 -4.95
N VAL A 21 -4.11 7.56 -4.90
CA VAL A 21 -2.82 7.01 -4.48
C VAL A 21 -2.23 7.80 -3.31
N LEU A 22 -1.59 7.09 -2.38
CA LEU A 22 -0.85 7.76 -1.30
C LEU A 22 0.48 8.33 -1.80
N PRO A 23 1.04 9.35 -1.12
CA PRO A 23 2.37 9.86 -1.40
C PRO A 23 3.43 8.76 -1.29
N GLN A 24 4.51 8.88 -2.07
CA GLN A 24 5.59 7.90 -2.01
C GLN A 24 6.22 7.84 -0.61
N LYS A 25 6.51 6.61 -0.15
CA LYS A 25 7.15 6.32 1.15
C LYS A 25 6.35 6.81 2.37
N SER A 26 5.04 7.02 2.23
CA SER A 26 4.13 7.35 3.33
C SER A 26 3.74 6.14 4.19
N THR A 27 3.87 4.92 3.65
CA THR A 27 3.47 3.68 4.33
C THR A 27 4.57 2.62 4.31
N HIS A 28 4.66 1.84 5.39
CA HIS A 28 5.61 0.73 5.51
C HIS A 28 4.91 -0.52 6.05
N PHE A 29 4.66 -1.49 5.19
CA PHE A 29 4.09 -2.80 5.58
C PHE A 29 5.15 -3.71 6.20
N TYR A 30 4.86 -4.26 7.38
CA TYR A 30 5.70 -5.24 8.08
C TYR A 30 4.83 -6.36 8.72
N PRO A 31 5.17 -7.65 8.52
CA PRO A 31 6.21 -8.14 7.61
C PRO A 31 5.89 -7.70 6.16
N LYS A 32 6.91 -7.69 5.30
CA LYS A 32 6.64 -7.50 3.86
C LYS A 32 5.64 -8.56 3.43
N LEU A 33 4.80 -8.23 2.45
CA LEU A 33 3.86 -9.18 1.87
C LEU A 33 4.61 -10.49 1.60
N LEU A 34 4.11 -11.59 2.18
CA LEU A 34 4.74 -12.91 2.12
C LEU A 34 4.84 -13.39 0.67
N ASP A 35 3.89 -12.94 -0.15
CA ASP A 35 3.81 -13.20 -1.58
C ASP A 35 4.70 -12.19 -2.31
N GLY A 36 5.98 -12.53 -2.47
CA GLY A 36 6.85 -11.89 -3.46
C GLY A 36 6.30 -12.09 -4.87
N LEU A 37 6.71 -11.21 -5.81
CA LEU A 37 6.37 -11.19 -7.24
C LEU A 37 5.57 -12.40 -7.76
N VAL A 38 4.23 -12.34 -7.68
CA VAL A 38 3.34 -13.35 -8.25
C VAL A 38 3.11 -12.99 -9.72
N PHE A 39 3.78 -13.68 -10.64
CA PHE A 39 3.46 -13.59 -12.07
C PHE A 39 2.07 -14.21 -12.31
N CYS A 40 1.04 -13.37 -12.41
CA CYS A 40 -0.23 -13.78 -12.98
C CYS A 40 -0.12 -13.69 -14.51
N ARG A 41 0.05 -14.83 -15.19
CA ARG A 41 -0.08 -14.90 -16.66
C ARG A 41 -1.55 -14.62 -16.98
N LEU A 42 -1.84 -13.44 -17.52
CA LEU A 42 -3.06 -13.24 -18.30
C LEU A 42 -2.86 -14.07 -19.59
N GLY A 43 -3.44 -15.27 -19.68
CA GLY A 43 -3.43 -16.04 -20.93
C GLY A 43 -4.32 -15.39 -22.00
N ASP A 44 -4.23 -15.66 -23.30
CA ASP A 44 -3.16 -16.28 -24.13
C ASP A 44 -2.52 -15.22 -25.04
#